data_AF-A0A8T6WVV4-F1
#
_entry.id   AF-A0A8T6WVV4-F1
#
_cell.length_a   1.000
_cell.length_b   1.000
_cell.length_c   1.000
_cell.angle_alpha   90.00
_cell.angle_beta   90.00
_cell.angle_gamma   90.00
#
_symmetry.space_group_name_H-M   'P 1'
#
loop_
_entity.id
_entity.type
_entity.pdbx_description
1 polymer ?
#
loop_
_entity_poly.entity_id
_entity_poly.type
_entity_poly.pdbx_seq_one_letter_code
_entity_poly.pdbx_strand_id
1 'polypeptide(L)'
;MKNKYGNYAGNAREFLKKRNLGLWSEVKAEIEDFSMQGLIAPAPEGTREVIYLKLPNGYNTAFAVDRIKSIEKTGTAKVEYKITAEKVEKQPTLPTVHVLGAGGTVASKIDYRTGAVKASFSTSEIVTAIPELTDIANIDTTLLFNIFSENMTSTHWKKIAKETAKLLTSGVDGVVITHGTDTMHYTSAALSFMLAKLPAP
;
A
#
# COMPACT_ATOMS: atom_id res chain seq x y z
N MET A 1 -11.95 -11.60 4.73
CA MET A 1 -11.77 -12.69 3.75
C MET A 1 -11.19 -12.09 2.46
N LYS A 2 -9.97 -12.48 2.03
CA LYS A 2 -9.42 -11.97 0.76
C LYS A 2 -10.30 -12.47 -0.39
N ASN A 3 -10.89 -11.56 -1.17
CA ASN A 3 -11.74 -11.92 -2.30
C ASN A 3 -10.90 -12.67 -3.35
N LYS A 4 -11.11 -13.98 -3.49
CA LYS A 4 -10.39 -14.88 -4.41
C LYS A 4 -10.36 -14.38 -5.86
N TYR A 5 -11.39 -13.62 -6.25
CA TYR A 5 -11.56 -13.06 -7.59
C TYR A 5 -11.43 -11.54 -7.60
N GLY A 6 -10.86 -10.92 -6.55
CA GLY A 6 -10.63 -9.48 -6.49
C GLY A 6 -11.84 -8.64 -6.88
N ASN A 7 -11.59 -7.67 -7.76
CA ASN A 7 -12.54 -6.66 -8.20
C ASN A 7 -13.34 -7.06 -9.46
N TYR A 8 -13.20 -8.29 -9.93
CA TYR A 8 -14.00 -8.80 -11.04
C TYR A 8 -15.47 -8.96 -10.62
N ALA A 9 -16.36 -8.59 -11.53
CA ALA A 9 -17.81 -8.69 -11.44
C ALA A 9 -18.37 -9.36 -12.71
N GLY A 10 -19.70 -9.57 -12.76
CA GLY A 10 -20.40 -10.03 -13.96
C GLY A 10 -19.80 -11.28 -14.61
N ASN A 11 -19.73 -11.27 -15.94
CA ASN A 11 -19.30 -12.40 -16.76
C ASN A 11 -17.85 -12.81 -16.47
N ALA A 12 -16.95 -11.85 -16.27
CA ALA A 12 -15.55 -12.08 -15.93
C ALA A 12 -15.40 -12.84 -14.61
N ARG A 13 -16.17 -12.47 -13.57
CA ARG A 13 -16.13 -13.19 -12.30
C ARG A 13 -16.66 -14.61 -12.43
N GLU A 14 -17.77 -14.80 -13.14
CA GLU A 14 -18.33 -16.13 -13.36
C GLU A 14 -17.43 -17.01 -14.23
N PHE A 15 -16.77 -16.43 -15.23
CA PHE A 15 -15.77 -17.08 -16.06
C PHE A 15 -14.59 -17.63 -15.23
N LEU A 16 -14.06 -16.80 -14.32
CA LEU A 16 -12.99 -17.19 -13.39
C LEU A 16 -13.45 -18.24 -12.38
N LYS A 17 -14.65 -18.10 -11.80
CA LYS A 17 -15.23 -19.05 -10.85
C LYS A 17 -15.40 -20.45 -11.45
N LYS A 18 -16.01 -20.54 -12.64
CA LYS A 18 -16.26 -21.82 -13.34
C LYS A 18 -14.96 -22.61 -13.58
N ARG A 19 -13.83 -21.91 -13.74
CA ARG A 19 -12.51 -22.50 -14.02
C ARG A 19 -11.59 -22.54 -12.80
N ASN A 20 -12.10 -22.19 -11.62
CA ASN A 20 -11.34 -22.14 -10.37
C ASN A 20 -10.05 -21.27 -10.45
N LEU A 21 -10.10 -20.19 -11.23
CA LEU A 21 -8.99 -19.28 -11.46
C LEU A 21 -9.08 -18.09 -10.49
N GLY A 22 -8.26 -18.10 -9.44
CA GLY A 22 -8.13 -16.97 -8.52
C GLY A 22 -7.05 -15.99 -8.98
N LEU A 23 -6.98 -14.82 -8.33
CA LEU A 23 -5.85 -13.90 -8.48
C LEU A 23 -4.52 -14.64 -8.30
N TRP A 24 -3.53 -14.30 -9.13
CA TRP A 24 -2.19 -14.89 -9.15
C TRP A 24 -2.14 -16.37 -9.55
N SER A 25 -3.22 -16.92 -10.11
CA SER A 25 -3.15 -18.20 -10.81
C SER A 25 -2.29 -18.04 -12.05
N GLU A 26 -1.31 -18.92 -12.22
CA GLU A 26 -0.58 -19.06 -13.48
C GLU A 26 -1.49 -19.76 -14.47
N VAL A 27 -1.58 -19.19 -15.67
CA VAL A 27 -2.47 -19.67 -16.71
C VAL A 27 -1.79 -19.71 -18.06
N LYS A 28 -2.20 -20.68 -18.88
CA LYS A 28 -2.00 -20.66 -20.33
C LYS A 28 -3.37 -20.42 -20.97
N ALA A 29 -3.47 -19.40 -21.81
CA ALA A 29 -4.70 -19.01 -22.49
C ALA A 29 -4.54 -19.05 -24.01
N GLU A 30 -5.53 -19.60 -24.70
CA GLU A 30 -5.69 -19.49 -26.14
C GLU A 30 -6.69 -18.37 -26.43
N ILE A 31 -6.23 -17.33 -27.12
CA ILE A 31 -6.97 -16.09 -27.36
C ILE A 31 -6.99 -15.87 -28.86
N GLU A 32 -8.16 -16.07 -29.47
CA GLU A 32 -8.30 -16.06 -30.92
C GLU A 32 -7.21 -16.91 -31.60
N ASP A 33 -6.22 -16.27 -32.25
CA ASP A 33 -5.22 -16.92 -33.09
C ASP A 33 -3.83 -16.99 -32.44
N PHE A 34 -3.72 -16.65 -31.14
CA PHE A 34 -2.46 -16.75 -30.41
C PHE A 34 -2.64 -17.37 -29.02
N SER A 35 -1.56 -17.99 -28.55
CA SER A 35 -1.46 -18.52 -27.19
C SER A 35 -0.57 -17.63 -26.34
N MET A 36 -0.85 -17.56 -25.04
CA MET A 36 0.04 -16.87 -24.10
C MET A 36 -0.01 -17.46 -22.70
N GLN A 37 1.03 -17.16 -21.94
CA GLN A 37 1.14 -17.48 -20.53
C GLN A 37 1.18 -16.21 -19.70
N GLY A 38 0.58 -16.26 -18.52
CA GLY A 38 0.58 -15.13 -17.60
C GLY A 38 -0.05 -15.46 -16.25
N LEU A 39 -0.16 -14.43 -15.41
CA LEU A 39 -0.82 -14.50 -14.12
C LEU A 39 -2.17 -13.78 -14.21
N ILE A 40 -3.22 -14.37 -13.61
CA ILE A 40 -4.48 -13.63 -13.41
C ILE A 40 -4.19 -12.41 -12.52
N ALA A 41 -4.30 -11.21 -13.09
CA ALA A 41 -4.02 -9.97 -12.41
C ALA A 41 -5.29 -9.38 -11.75
N PRO A 42 -5.14 -8.56 -10.69
CA PRO A 42 -6.22 -7.74 -10.18
C PRO A 42 -6.77 -6.82 -11.27
N ALA A 43 -8.06 -6.51 -11.19
CA ALA A 43 -8.73 -5.62 -12.13
C ALA A 43 -9.22 -4.33 -11.43
N PRO A 44 -9.51 -3.27 -12.19
CA PRO A 44 -10.31 -2.15 -11.69
C PRO A 44 -11.64 -2.62 -11.10
N GLU A 45 -12.14 -1.88 -10.12
CA GLU A 45 -13.43 -2.15 -9.48
C GLU A 45 -14.57 -2.20 -10.51
N GLY A 46 -15.39 -3.24 -10.44
CA GLY A 46 -16.53 -3.40 -11.35
C GLY A 46 -16.18 -3.91 -12.74
N THR A 47 -15.00 -4.52 -12.95
CA THR A 47 -14.64 -5.13 -14.24
C THR A 47 -15.55 -6.32 -14.56
N ARG A 48 -16.34 -6.24 -15.64
CA ARG A 48 -17.38 -7.25 -15.98
C ARG A 48 -17.07 -8.17 -17.15
N GLU A 49 -16.35 -7.69 -18.17
CA GLU A 49 -16.28 -8.39 -19.46
C GLU A 49 -14.87 -8.77 -19.89
N VAL A 50 -13.84 -8.39 -19.14
CA VAL A 50 -12.44 -8.65 -19.49
C VAL A 50 -11.70 -9.37 -18.37
N ILE A 51 -10.67 -10.14 -18.73
CA ILE A 51 -9.71 -10.78 -17.83
C ILE A 51 -8.35 -10.11 -18.02
N TYR A 52 -7.76 -9.60 -16.94
CA TYR A 52 -6.41 -9.06 -16.94
C TYR A 52 -5.38 -10.17 -16.70
N LEU A 53 -4.38 -10.22 -17.56
CA LEU A 53 -3.20 -11.08 -17.44
C LEU A 53 -1.96 -10.22 -17.24
N LYS A 54 -1.11 -10.61 -16.30
CA LYS A 54 0.26 -10.11 -16.18
C LYS A 54 1.22 -11.08 -16.85
N LEU A 55 1.88 -10.61 -17.90
CA LEU A 55 2.80 -11.39 -18.71
C LEU A 55 4.17 -11.55 -18.00
N PRO A 56 4.97 -12.56 -18.38
CA PRO A 56 6.31 -12.79 -17.81
C PRO A 56 7.27 -11.59 -17.98
N ASN A 57 7.10 -10.81 -19.04
CA ASN A 57 7.87 -9.58 -19.28
C ASN A 57 7.41 -8.38 -18.42
N GLY A 58 6.45 -8.58 -17.52
CA GLY A 58 5.96 -7.57 -16.58
C GLY A 58 4.79 -6.72 -17.09
N TYR A 59 4.46 -6.79 -18.38
CA TYR A 59 3.33 -6.04 -18.95
C TYR A 59 1.98 -6.62 -18.52
N ASN A 60 1.01 -5.74 -18.29
CA ASN A 60 -0.38 -6.12 -18.08
C ASN A 60 -1.16 -5.98 -19.39
N THR A 61 -1.96 -6.99 -19.71
CA THR A 61 -2.88 -6.99 -20.87
C THR A 61 -4.26 -7.43 -20.41
N ALA A 62 -5.31 -7.08 -21.15
CA ALA A 62 -6.67 -7.47 -20.86
C ALA A 62 -7.35 -8.04 -22.10
N PHE A 63 -8.12 -9.12 -21.92
CA PHE A 63 -8.84 -9.77 -23.00
C PHE A 63 -10.30 -9.93 -22.66
N ALA A 64 -11.16 -9.63 -23.62
CA ALA A 64 -12.58 -9.87 -23.48
C ALA A 64 -12.85 -11.37 -23.28
N VAL A 65 -13.78 -11.70 -22.38
CA VAL A 65 -14.07 -13.07 -21.96
C VAL A 65 -14.50 -13.95 -23.14
N ASP A 66 -15.22 -13.37 -24.10
CA ASP A 66 -15.68 -14.01 -25.33
C ASP A 66 -14.55 -14.35 -26.33
N ARG A 67 -13.43 -13.61 -26.28
CA ARG A 67 -12.24 -13.85 -27.12
C ARG A 67 -11.35 -14.97 -26.58
N ILE A 68 -11.53 -15.39 -25.33
CA ILE A 68 -10.74 -16.45 -24.69
C ILE A 68 -11.34 -17.81 -25.07
N LYS A 69 -10.72 -18.50 -26.02
CA LYS A 69 -11.15 -19.84 -26.49
C LYS A 69 -10.95 -20.89 -25.39
N SER A 70 -9.79 -20.89 -24.74
CA SER A 70 -9.50 -21.74 -23.59
C SER A 70 -8.53 -21.06 -22.62
N ILE A 71 -8.61 -21.46 -21.35
CA ILE A 71 -7.69 -20.99 -20.32
C ILE A 71 -7.54 -22.07 -19.25
N GLU A 72 -6.30 -22.46 -18.99
CA GLU A 72 -5.96 -23.57 -18.11
C GLU A 72 -5.01 -23.09 -17.02
N LYS A 73 -5.24 -23.57 -15.80
CA LYS A 73 -4.37 -23.27 -14.67
C LYS A 73 -3.11 -24.14 -14.73
N THR A 74 -1.95 -23.52 -14.84
CA THR A 74 -0.65 -24.21 -14.87
C THR A 74 0.05 -24.20 -13.50
N GLY A 75 -0.37 -23.31 -12.60
CA GLY A 75 0.28 -23.15 -11.29
C GLY A 75 -0.41 -22.11 -10.41
N THR A 76 0.16 -21.84 -9.25
CA THR A 76 -0.24 -20.71 -8.40
C THR A 76 1.02 -20.04 -7.88
N ALA A 77 1.20 -18.77 -8.21
CA ALA A 77 2.27 -18.00 -7.63
C ALA A 77 1.94 -17.75 -6.15
N LYS A 78 2.60 -18.45 -5.22
CA LYS A 78 2.55 -18.09 -3.79
C LYS A 78 3.24 -16.73 -3.63
N VAL A 79 2.52 -15.76 -3.10
CA VAL A 79 3.06 -14.43 -2.74
C VAL A 79 3.22 -14.40 -1.23
N GLU A 80 4.32 -14.94 -0.72
CA GLU A 80 4.78 -14.64 0.64
C GLU A 80 5.93 -13.66 0.54
N TYR A 81 5.62 -12.37 0.69
CA TYR A 81 6.65 -11.38 0.96
C TYR A 81 6.79 -11.29 2.47
N LYS A 82 7.77 -12.02 3.02
CA LYS A 82 8.24 -11.79 4.38
C LYS A 82 9.30 -10.71 4.29
N ILE A 83 8.97 -9.52 4.76
CA ILE A 83 10.01 -8.57 5.14
C ILE A 83 10.65 -9.18 6.38
N THR A 84 11.92 -9.56 6.28
CA THR A 84 12.76 -9.72 7.45
C THR A 84 12.87 -8.34 8.07
N ALA A 85 11.96 -8.04 9.00
CA ALA A 85 12.08 -6.88 9.84
C ALA A 85 13.31 -7.09 10.71
N GLU A 86 14.45 -6.56 10.28
CA GLU A 86 15.59 -6.47 11.17
C GLU A 86 15.25 -5.47 12.26
N LYS A 87 15.47 -5.87 13.52
CA LYS A 87 15.35 -4.95 14.64
C LYS A 87 16.46 -3.93 14.51
N VAL A 88 16.08 -2.69 14.26
CA VAL A 88 17.00 -1.56 14.30
C VAL A 88 17.22 -1.23 15.77
N GLU A 89 18.46 -1.40 16.25
CA GLU A 89 18.82 -1.01 17.61
C GLU A 89 18.88 0.51 17.72
N LYS A 90 18.32 1.05 18.82
CA LYS A 90 18.36 2.48 19.08
C LYS A 90 19.75 2.90 19.55
N GLN A 91 20.26 3.99 19.00
CA GLN A 91 21.52 4.60 19.41
C GLN A 91 21.26 5.67 20.49
N PRO A 92 21.77 5.54 21.73
CA PRO A 92 21.46 6.46 22.82
C PRO A 92 21.85 7.92 22.56
N THR A 93 22.79 8.17 21.64
CA THR A 93 23.30 9.50 21.30
C THR A 93 22.48 10.23 20.24
N LEU A 94 21.56 9.54 19.56
CA LEU A 94 20.74 10.12 18.50
C LEU A 94 19.36 10.54 19.02
N PRO A 95 18.77 11.62 18.47
CA PRO A 95 17.42 12.03 18.82
C PRO A 95 16.41 10.94 18.44
N THR A 96 15.32 10.83 19.21
CA THR A 96 14.18 9.97 18.88
C THR A 96 13.13 10.76 18.13
N VAL A 97 12.89 10.41 16.86
CA VAL A 97 11.90 11.04 16.01
C VAL A 97 10.76 10.07 15.73
N HIS A 98 9.54 10.50 16.01
CA HIS A 98 8.35 9.68 15.78
C HIS A 98 7.67 10.04 14.46
N VAL A 99 7.58 9.09 13.55
CA VAL A 99 6.91 9.24 12.25
C VAL A 99 5.46 8.78 12.38
N LEU A 100 4.54 9.71 12.23
CA LEU A 100 3.11 9.54 12.38
C LEU A 100 2.42 9.46 11.01
N GLY A 101 1.83 8.32 10.70
CA GLY A 101 1.24 8.05 9.40
C GLY A 101 -0.19 8.53 9.31
N ALA A 102 -0.42 9.63 8.59
CA ALA A 102 -1.76 10.18 8.32
C ALA A 102 -2.19 10.01 6.85
N GLY A 103 -1.45 9.20 6.08
CA GLY A 103 -1.61 8.99 4.64
C GLY A 103 -0.37 9.44 3.86
N GLY A 104 -0.58 9.74 2.58
CA GLY A 104 0.50 10.09 1.66
C GLY A 104 1.27 8.89 1.11
N THR A 105 1.94 9.09 -0.02
CA THR A 105 2.67 8.03 -0.74
C THR A 105 3.98 7.63 -0.06
N VAL A 106 4.52 8.45 0.84
CA VAL A 106 5.67 8.11 1.70
C VAL A 106 5.37 6.87 2.55
N ALA A 107 4.10 6.67 2.92
CA ALA A 107 3.64 5.50 3.64
C ALA A 107 3.30 4.30 2.72
N SER A 108 3.74 4.32 1.46
CA SER A 108 3.32 3.36 0.43
C SER A 108 4.50 2.75 -0.32
N LYS A 109 4.38 1.48 -0.69
CA LYS A 109 5.35 0.74 -1.51
C LYS A 109 4.66 0.06 -2.68
N ILE A 110 5.36 0.02 -3.82
CA ILE A 110 4.91 -0.71 -5.01
C ILE A 110 5.40 -2.15 -4.91
N ASP A 111 4.46 -3.10 -4.93
CA ASP A 111 4.75 -4.50 -5.14
C ASP A 111 4.90 -4.72 -6.65
N TYR A 112 6.14 -4.67 -7.17
CA TYR A 112 6.43 -4.74 -8.60
C TYR A 112 5.91 -6.02 -9.29
N ARG A 113 5.81 -7.14 -8.56
CA ARG A 113 5.24 -8.37 -9.12
C ARG A 113 3.74 -8.25 -9.31
N THR A 114 3.04 -7.57 -8.40
CA THR A 114 1.59 -7.36 -8.52
C THR A 114 1.18 -6.07 -9.22
N GLY A 115 2.08 -5.08 -9.31
CA GLY A 115 1.78 -3.70 -9.67
C GLY A 115 0.97 -2.93 -8.60
N ALA A 116 0.64 -3.56 -7.46
CA ALA A 116 -0.20 -2.95 -6.44
C ALA A 116 0.61 -2.04 -5.51
N VAL A 117 0.02 -0.92 -5.13
CA VAL A 117 0.54 -0.06 -4.05
C VAL A 117 -0.01 -0.59 -2.72
N LYS A 118 0.87 -0.90 -1.78
CA LYS A 118 0.53 -1.34 -0.42
C LYS A 118 1.02 -0.30 0.58
N ALA A 119 0.27 -0.13 1.66
CA ALA A 119 0.77 0.63 2.81
C ALA A 119 2.00 -0.09 3.40
N SER A 120 3.09 0.64 3.56
CA SER A 120 4.36 0.22 4.13
C SER A 120 4.73 1.30 5.14
N PHE A 121 4.55 1.01 6.42
CA PHE A 121 4.67 2.02 7.48
C PHE A 121 5.27 1.48 8.79
N SER A 122 5.82 0.27 8.79
CA SER A 122 6.60 -0.17 9.96
C SER A 122 7.96 0.52 10.01
N THR A 123 8.50 0.71 11.21
CA THR A 123 9.86 1.23 11.42
C THR A 123 10.88 0.51 10.56
N SER A 124 10.85 -0.83 10.56
CA SER A 124 11.79 -1.64 9.78
C SER A 124 11.67 -1.40 8.27
N GLU A 125 10.44 -1.19 7.76
CA GLU A 125 10.25 -0.89 6.34
C GLU A 125 10.83 0.47 5.94
N ILE A 126 10.62 1.50 6.77
CA ILE A 126 11.14 2.85 6.51
C ILE A 126 12.66 2.83 6.57
N VAL A 127 13.24 2.24 7.61
CA VAL A 127 14.70 2.16 7.76
C VAL A 127 15.35 1.30 6.67
N THR A 128 14.73 0.19 6.27
CA THR A 128 15.26 -0.63 5.16
C THR A 128 15.21 0.14 3.83
N ALA A 129 14.18 0.97 3.64
CA ALA A 129 14.04 1.77 2.43
C ALA A 129 15.00 2.98 2.40
N ILE A 130 15.31 3.55 3.56
CA ILE A 130 16.18 4.71 3.72
C ILE A 130 17.14 4.46 4.91
N PRO A 131 18.19 3.64 4.71
CA PRO A 131 19.13 3.29 5.78
C PRO A 131 19.81 4.51 6.40
N GLU A 132 20.01 5.58 5.63
CA GLU A 132 20.67 6.82 6.07
C GLU A 132 19.93 7.50 7.23
N LEU A 133 18.66 7.18 7.47
CA LEU A 133 17.92 7.69 8.63
C LEU A 133 18.50 7.21 9.96
N THR A 134 19.13 6.03 10.00
CA THR A 134 19.71 5.48 11.24
C THR A 134 20.92 6.25 11.74
N ASP A 135 21.54 7.05 10.87
CA ASP A 135 22.67 7.91 11.23
C ASP A 135 22.20 9.28 11.74
N ILE A 136 20.91 9.58 11.58
CA ILE A 136 20.32 10.89 11.90
C ILE A 136 19.47 10.80 13.17
N ALA A 137 18.63 9.76 13.30
CA ALA A 137 17.68 9.64 14.41
C ALA A 137 17.25 8.19 14.68
N ASN A 138 16.83 7.93 15.92
CA ASN A 138 16.06 6.74 16.27
C ASN A 138 14.62 6.90 15.78
N ILE A 139 14.23 6.11 14.79
CA ILE A 139 12.92 6.22 14.17
C ILE A 139 11.91 5.29 14.85
N ASP A 140 10.83 5.87 15.37
CA ASP A 140 9.63 5.13 15.76
C ASP A 140 8.49 5.46 14.80
N THR A 141 7.59 4.52 14.53
CA THR A 141 6.48 4.73 13.58
C THR A 141 5.14 4.35 14.18
N THR A 142 4.11 5.17 13.95
CA THR A 142 2.71 4.82 14.24
C THR A 142 1.83 5.17 13.05
N LEU A 143 1.15 4.18 12.46
CA LEU A 143 0.13 4.46 11.44
C LEU A 143 -1.18 4.87 12.13
N LEU A 144 -1.54 6.16 12.10
CA LEU A 144 -2.82 6.65 12.61
C LEU A 144 -3.97 6.27 11.67
N PHE A 145 -3.77 6.50 10.37
CA PHE A 145 -4.71 6.15 9.32
C PHE A 145 -4.04 6.22 7.94
N ASN A 146 -4.64 5.52 6.97
CA ASN A 146 -4.22 5.54 5.57
C ASN A 146 -5.39 6.03 4.70
N ILE A 147 -5.51 7.34 4.54
CA ILE A 147 -6.56 7.98 3.74
C ILE A 147 -5.92 8.93 2.72
N PHE A 148 -6.66 9.18 1.64
CA PHE A 148 -6.37 10.30 0.74
C PHE A 148 -6.62 11.62 1.47
N SER A 149 -5.76 12.61 1.22
CA SER A 149 -5.84 13.96 1.79
C SER A 149 -7.20 14.62 1.54
N GLU A 150 -7.80 14.33 0.40
CA GLU A 150 -9.08 14.82 -0.09
C GLU A 150 -10.24 14.34 0.79
N ASN A 151 -10.07 13.19 1.46
CA ASN A 151 -11.04 12.62 2.40
C ASN A 151 -10.77 13.04 3.85
N MET A 152 -9.77 13.90 4.09
CA MET A 152 -9.43 14.33 5.43
C MET A 152 -10.43 15.36 5.95
N THR A 153 -10.72 15.29 7.25
CA THR A 153 -11.73 16.12 7.90
C THR A 153 -11.20 16.65 9.23
N SER A 154 -11.91 17.61 9.84
CA SER A 154 -11.55 18.15 11.15
C SER A 154 -11.46 17.08 12.25
N THR A 155 -12.18 15.97 12.13
CA THR A 155 -12.05 14.82 13.05
C THR A 155 -10.68 14.15 12.93
N HIS A 156 -10.12 14.07 11.71
CA HIS A 156 -8.78 13.56 11.48
C HIS A 156 -7.72 14.52 12.04
N TRP A 157 -7.87 15.83 11.82
CA TRP A 157 -6.95 16.83 12.38
C TRP A 157 -6.86 16.75 13.91
N LYS A 158 -8.01 16.62 14.58
CA LYS A 158 -8.05 16.43 16.04
C LYS A 158 -7.32 15.17 16.50
N LYS A 159 -7.39 14.06 15.73
CA LYS A 159 -6.65 12.84 16.04
C LYS A 159 -5.15 13.03 15.87
N ILE A 160 -4.72 13.66 14.78
CA ILE A 160 -3.30 13.99 14.55
C ILE A 160 -2.77 14.87 15.68
N ALA A 161 -3.47 15.94 16.03
CA ALA A 161 -3.06 16.85 17.11
C ALA A 161 -2.93 16.11 18.45
N LYS A 162 -3.92 15.29 18.83
CA LYS A 162 -3.89 14.55 20.09
C LYS A 162 -2.73 13.57 20.17
N GLU A 163 -2.49 12.80 19.11
CA GLU A 163 -1.40 11.82 19.12
C GLU A 163 -0.03 12.51 19.07
N THR A 164 0.10 13.59 18.29
CA THR A 164 1.32 14.42 18.25
C THR A 164 1.65 14.99 19.63
N ALA A 165 0.66 15.60 20.31
CA ALA A 165 0.85 16.13 21.66
C ALA A 165 1.26 15.04 22.65
N LYS A 166 0.59 13.87 22.60
CA LYS A 166 0.93 12.72 23.45
C LYS A 166 2.38 12.28 23.25
N LEU A 167 2.82 12.13 22.00
CA LEU A 167 4.19 11.72 21.67
C LEU A 167 5.21 12.75 22.17
N LEU A 168 5.00 14.04 21.88
CA LEU A 168 5.88 15.10 22.35
C LEU A 168 5.95 15.16 23.89
N THR A 169 4.83 14.97 24.59
CA THR A 169 4.83 14.90 26.07
C THR A 169 5.48 13.64 26.63
N SER A 170 5.62 12.58 25.81
CA SER A 170 6.33 11.35 26.20
C SER A 170 7.85 11.46 26.06
N GLY A 171 8.36 12.59 25.56
CA GLY A 171 9.80 12.89 25.50
C GLY A 171 10.47 12.49 24.19
N VAL A 172 9.72 12.37 23.08
CA VAL A 172 10.35 12.28 21.74
C VAL A 172 10.89 13.66 21.35
N ASP A 173 12.01 13.68 20.62
CA ASP A 173 12.71 14.89 20.22
C ASP A 173 12.07 15.58 19.01
N GLY A 174 11.12 14.92 18.34
CA GLY A 174 10.30 15.53 17.30
C GLY A 174 9.28 14.55 16.70
N VAL A 175 8.28 15.11 16.01
CA VAL A 175 7.25 14.32 15.31
C VAL A 175 7.19 14.70 13.83
N VAL A 176 7.30 13.70 12.96
CA VAL A 176 7.12 13.87 11.51
C VAL A 176 5.78 13.27 11.10
N ILE A 177 4.90 14.06 10.49
CA ILE A 177 3.58 13.58 10.05
C ILE A 177 3.62 13.33 8.54
N THR A 178 3.46 12.08 8.10
CA THR A 178 3.28 11.80 6.66
C THR A 178 1.85 12.11 6.24
N HIS A 179 1.68 12.85 5.15
CA HIS A 179 0.39 13.38 4.73
C HIS A 179 0.28 13.46 3.20
N GLY A 180 -0.94 13.37 2.67
CA GLY A 180 -1.20 13.62 1.25
C GLY A 180 -1.06 15.10 0.87
N THR A 181 -0.62 15.41 -0.34
CA THR A 181 -0.25 16.78 -0.74
C THR A 181 -1.43 17.75 -0.78
N ASP A 182 -2.60 17.28 -1.23
CA ASP A 182 -3.70 18.15 -1.66
C ASP A 182 -4.27 19.00 -0.54
N THR A 183 -4.30 18.47 0.68
CA THR A 183 -4.85 19.17 1.86
C THR A 183 -3.82 19.36 2.97
N MET A 184 -2.53 19.10 2.70
CA MET A 184 -1.46 19.20 3.71
C MET A 184 -1.40 20.58 4.36
N HIS A 185 -1.54 21.63 3.55
CA HIS A 185 -1.49 23.01 4.02
C HIS A 185 -2.68 23.35 4.96
N TYR A 186 -3.89 22.86 4.67
CA TYR A 186 -5.03 23.01 5.58
C TYR A 186 -4.80 22.29 6.91
N THR A 187 -4.31 21.05 6.88
CA THR A 187 -3.98 20.30 8.09
C THR A 187 -2.89 21.01 8.88
N SER A 188 -1.82 21.51 8.23
CA SER A 188 -0.73 22.22 8.90
C SER A 188 -1.22 23.48 9.62
N ALA A 189 -2.11 24.26 9.00
CA ALA A 189 -2.71 25.45 9.60
C ALA A 189 -3.64 25.06 10.77
N ALA A 190 -4.45 24.02 10.63
CA ALA A 190 -5.29 23.53 11.73
C ALA A 190 -4.43 23.08 12.93
N LEU A 191 -3.35 22.35 12.68
CA LEU A 191 -2.44 21.89 13.72
C LEU A 191 -1.71 23.04 14.40
N SER A 192 -1.28 24.08 13.68
CA SER A 192 -0.60 25.23 14.29
C SER A 192 -1.47 25.96 15.32
N PHE A 193 -2.80 25.91 15.18
CA PHE A 193 -3.73 26.45 16.19
C PHE A 193 -4.08 25.45 17.29
N MET A 194 -4.15 24.15 16.97
CA MET A 194 -4.48 23.10 17.96
C MET A 194 -3.32 22.80 18.90
N LEU A 195 -2.09 22.88 18.40
CA LEU A 195 -0.85 22.55 19.10
C LEU A 195 -0.16 23.83 19.58
N ALA A 196 -0.64 24.37 20.70
CA ALA A 196 -0.01 25.53 21.34
C ALA A 196 1.16 25.09 22.23
N LYS A 197 2.26 25.86 22.21
CA LYS A 197 3.44 25.68 23.09
C LYS A 197 4.08 24.29 22.98
N LEU A 198 4.47 23.91 21.76
CA LEU A 198 5.14 22.64 21.51
C LEU A 198 6.52 22.60 22.18
N PRO A 199 6.88 21.51 22.88
CA PRO A 199 8.19 21.34 23.52
C PRO A 199 9.29 20.90 22.54
N ALA A 200 8.91 20.42 21.36
CA ALA A 200 9.82 19.98 20.30
C ALA A 200 9.17 20.22 18.91
N PRO A 201 9.94 20.09 17.82
CA PRO A 201 9.45 20.21 16.44
C PRO A 201 8.34 19.22 16.06
#